data_AF-D8F6N2-F1
#
_entry.id   AF-D8F6N2-F1
#
_cell.length_a   1.000
_cell.length_b   1.000
_cell.length_c   1.000
_cell.angle_alpha   90.00
_cell.angle_beta   90.00
_cell.angle_gamma   90.00
#
_symmetry.space_group_name_H-M   'P 1'
#
loop_
_entity.id
_entity.type
_entity.pdbx_description
1 polymer ?
#
loop_
_entity_poly.entity_id
_entity_poly.type
_entity_poly.pdbx_seq_one_letter_code
_entity_poly.pdbx_strand_id
1 'polypeptide(L)'
;MPTFWGHGNPIDILGDATAQRYGQVTNCCFEAESVDGMLVIVNAQAMTDPTEVAETLSKDLKGKPYPVFAAMMGGLDVEAGRTILNKTGIPTYDTPERAIRSFAVLYDYARNLELLQEIPSRSGDVAKQGSEARALMDSALAGKNAFMEEAESKRLLACYGIPVNRTEVAESMDEALRLAADMGYPLVMKILSPDIVHKTEARGIRTDLGSKQEVRDAYDKVINAARNYDPAAEICGVTLQPMV
;
A
#
# COMPACT_ATOMS: atom_id res chain seq x y z
N MET A 1 -4.04 -38.39 -18.49
CA MET A 1 -3.53 -37.15 -19.11
C MET A 1 -2.47 -37.49 -20.16
N PRO A 2 -2.31 -36.69 -21.23
CA PRO A 2 -1.26 -36.85 -22.25
C PRO A 2 0.16 -36.71 -21.67
N THR A 3 1.21 -37.09 -22.39
CA THR A 3 2.60 -37.08 -21.86
C THR A 3 3.19 -35.68 -21.62
N PHE A 4 2.69 -34.65 -22.30
CA PHE A 4 3.27 -33.29 -22.32
C PHE A 4 2.37 -32.23 -21.66
N TRP A 5 1.44 -32.63 -20.80
CA TRP A 5 0.55 -31.70 -20.10
C TRP A 5 1.27 -30.90 -19.00
N GLY A 6 0.78 -29.71 -18.68
CA GLY A 6 1.38 -28.84 -17.66
C GLY A 6 0.98 -29.25 -16.24
N HIS A 7 1.96 -29.55 -15.37
CA HIS A 7 1.74 -30.01 -13.99
C HIS A 7 1.54 -28.88 -12.95
N GLY A 8 1.31 -27.64 -13.41
CA GLY A 8 1.23 -26.46 -12.54
C GLY A 8 -0.20 -25.99 -12.26
N ASN A 9 -0.30 -24.81 -11.65
CA ASN A 9 -1.50 -23.99 -11.64
C ASN A 9 -1.19 -22.74 -12.48
N PRO A 10 -1.70 -22.60 -13.71
CA PRO A 10 -2.80 -23.35 -14.32
C PRO A 10 -2.44 -24.76 -14.84
N ILE A 11 -3.45 -25.64 -14.88
CA ILE A 11 -3.38 -26.99 -15.46
C ILE A 11 -3.58 -26.88 -16.97
N ASP A 12 -2.52 -27.09 -17.76
CA ASP A 12 -2.59 -27.11 -19.21
C ASP A 12 -2.93 -28.52 -19.72
N ILE A 13 -4.12 -28.68 -20.29
CA ILE A 13 -4.65 -29.95 -20.79
C ILE A 13 -4.45 -30.15 -22.31
N LEU A 14 -3.66 -29.29 -22.95
CA LEU A 14 -3.35 -29.23 -24.38
C LEU A 14 -4.54 -28.84 -25.28
N GLY A 15 -4.24 -28.36 -26.49
CA GLY A 15 -5.23 -27.83 -27.44
C GLY A 15 -6.17 -28.87 -28.07
N ASP A 16 -5.79 -30.16 -28.06
CA ASP A 16 -6.62 -31.28 -28.54
C ASP A 16 -7.59 -31.81 -27.48
N ALA A 17 -7.83 -31.04 -26.40
CA ALA A 17 -8.64 -31.47 -25.29
C ALA A 17 -10.12 -31.63 -25.67
N THR A 18 -10.60 -32.86 -25.62
CA THR A 18 -12.01 -33.22 -25.81
C THR A 18 -12.86 -32.86 -24.58
N ALA A 19 -14.18 -32.82 -24.74
CA ALA A 19 -15.13 -32.64 -23.63
C ALA A 19 -14.90 -33.65 -22.49
N GLN A 20 -14.59 -34.90 -22.83
CA GLN A 20 -14.23 -35.94 -21.86
C GLN A 20 -12.97 -35.57 -21.05
N ARG A 21 -11.95 -34.98 -21.68
CA ARG A 21 -10.72 -34.56 -20.98
C ARG A 21 -11.02 -33.43 -20.00
N TYR A 22 -11.83 -32.44 -20.40
CA TYR A 22 -12.30 -31.40 -19.49
C TYR A 22 -13.03 -32.00 -18.29
N GLY A 23 -14.02 -32.87 -18.50
CA GLY A 23 -14.76 -33.52 -17.43
C GLY A 23 -13.90 -34.35 -16.48
N GLN A 24 -12.89 -35.07 -16.99
CA GLN A 24 -11.95 -35.82 -16.14
C GLN A 24 -11.11 -34.90 -15.26
N VAL A 25 -10.54 -33.82 -15.84
CA VAL A 25 -9.68 -32.89 -15.09
C VAL A 25 -10.48 -32.13 -14.05
N THR A 26 -11.67 -31.63 -14.40
CA THR A 26 -12.51 -30.91 -13.43
C THR A 26 -12.94 -31.80 -12.29
N ASN A 27 -13.31 -33.07 -12.54
CA ASN A 27 -13.63 -34.02 -11.49
C ASN A 27 -12.44 -34.31 -10.56
N CYS A 28 -11.24 -34.50 -11.11
CA CYS A 28 -10.03 -34.62 -10.29
C CYS A 28 -9.79 -33.39 -9.39
N CYS A 29 -10.04 -32.18 -9.90
CA CYS A 29 -9.90 -30.96 -9.10
C CYS A 29 -10.90 -30.93 -7.92
N PHE A 30 -12.13 -31.41 -8.11
CA PHE A 30 -13.13 -31.46 -7.03
C PHE A 30 -12.81 -32.46 -5.93
N GLU A 31 -12.04 -33.50 -6.25
CA GLU A 31 -11.60 -34.49 -5.28
C GLU A 31 -10.32 -34.04 -4.54
N ALA A 32 -9.67 -32.96 -4.98
CA ALA A 32 -8.48 -32.43 -4.34
C ALA A 32 -8.85 -31.48 -3.19
N GLU A 33 -8.29 -31.73 -2.00
CA GLU A 33 -8.49 -30.87 -0.81
C GLU A 33 -7.85 -29.49 -0.95
N SER A 34 -6.98 -29.28 -1.94
CA SER A 34 -6.23 -28.04 -2.14
C SER A 34 -6.90 -27.05 -3.10
N VAL A 35 -8.16 -27.28 -3.51
CA VAL A 35 -8.85 -26.47 -4.50
C VAL A 35 -10.17 -25.93 -3.94
N ASP A 36 -10.25 -24.61 -3.82
CA ASP A 36 -11.43 -23.89 -3.29
C ASP A 36 -12.18 -23.08 -4.37
N GLY A 37 -11.80 -23.24 -5.63
CA GLY A 37 -12.39 -22.55 -6.75
C GLY A 37 -11.70 -22.88 -8.07
N MET A 38 -12.43 -22.78 -9.17
CA MET A 38 -11.91 -23.15 -10.50
C MET A 38 -12.33 -22.17 -11.58
N LEU A 39 -11.38 -21.82 -12.45
CA LEU A 39 -11.63 -21.11 -13.70
C LEU A 39 -11.30 -22.04 -14.88
N VAL A 40 -12.31 -22.43 -15.64
CA VAL A 40 -12.15 -23.27 -16.84
C VAL A 40 -11.99 -22.37 -18.07
N ILE A 41 -10.84 -22.43 -18.72
CA ILE A 41 -10.58 -21.68 -19.95
C ILE A 41 -10.73 -22.64 -21.13
N VAL A 42 -11.62 -22.30 -22.06
CA VAL A 42 -11.89 -23.07 -23.27
C VAL A 42 -11.64 -22.15 -24.47
N ASN A 43 -10.79 -22.60 -25.39
CA ASN A 43 -10.62 -21.98 -26.69
C ASN A 43 -11.30 -22.83 -27.77
N ALA A 44 -12.01 -22.19 -28.70
CA ALA A 44 -12.51 -22.90 -29.88
C ALA A 44 -11.32 -23.30 -30.77
N GLN A 45 -11.07 -24.60 -30.87
CA GLN A 45 -10.09 -25.19 -31.79
C GLN A 45 -10.78 -26.29 -32.61
N ALA A 46 -10.23 -26.63 -33.77
CA ALA A 46 -10.88 -27.52 -34.75
C ALA A 46 -11.29 -28.90 -34.19
N MET A 47 -10.67 -29.35 -33.10
CA MET A 47 -10.90 -30.67 -32.48
C MET A 47 -11.79 -30.60 -31.23
N THR A 48 -12.24 -29.41 -30.82
CA THR A 48 -12.94 -29.18 -29.55
C THR A 48 -14.27 -28.52 -29.83
N ASP A 49 -15.37 -29.25 -29.67
CA ASP A 49 -16.72 -28.68 -29.75
C ASP A 49 -17.03 -27.91 -28.45
N PRO A 50 -17.14 -26.57 -28.49
CA PRO A 50 -17.41 -25.77 -27.29
C PRO A 50 -18.76 -26.08 -26.65
N THR A 51 -19.73 -26.54 -27.46
CA THR A 51 -21.07 -26.91 -27.00
C THR A 51 -21.02 -28.23 -26.23
N GLU A 52 -20.31 -29.22 -26.75
CA GLU A 52 -20.12 -30.52 -26.07
C GLU A 52 -19.38 -30.36 -24.74
N VAL A 53 -18.36 -29.50 -24.71
CA VAL A 53 -17.65 -29.13 -23.47
C VAL A 53 -18.61 -28.48 -22.48
N ALA A 54 -19.44 -27.52 -22.93
CA ALA A 54 -20.41 -26.85 -22.08
C ALA A 54 -21.45 -27.80 -21.46
N GLU A 55 -21.95 -28.75 -22.25
CA GLU A 55 -22.90 -29.76 -21.80
C GLU A 55 -22.28 -30.72 -20.77
N THR A 56 -21.04 -31.14 -21.01
CA THR A 56 -20.30 -32.01 -20.09
C THR A 56 -20.04 -31.31 -18.77
N LEU A 57 -19.50 -30.09 -18.82
CA LEU A 57 -19.27 -29.26 -17.63
C LEU A 57 -20.58 -28.98 -16.88
N SER A 58 -21.67 -28.67 -17.58
CA SER A 58 -22.97 -28.42 -16.92
C SER A 58 -23.50 -29.62 -16.13
N LYS A 59 -23.19 -30.85 -16.57
CA LYS A 59 -23.55 -32.08 -15.85
C LYS A 59 -22.64 -32.31 -14.66
N ASP A 60 -21.33 -32.18 -14.87
CA ASP A 60 -20.31 -32.51 -13.87
C ASP A 60 -20.25 -31.50 -12.72
N LEU A 61 -20.58 -30.23 -12.98
CA LEU A 61 -20.43 -29.13 -12.01
C LEU A 61 -21.64 -28.97 -11.07
N LYS A 62 -22.73 -29.69 -11.32
CA LYS A 62 -23.95 -29.56 -10.51
C LYS A 62 -23.75 -30.08 -9.10
N GLY A 63 -23.99 -29.24 -8.09
CA GLY A 63 -23.92 -29.61 -6.67
C GLY A 63 -22.50 -29.73 -6.12
N LYS A 64 -21.50 -29.18 -6.82
CA LYS A 64 -20.11 -29.17 -6.39
C LYS A 64 -19.86 -28.09 -5.32
N PRO A 65 -18.83 -28.28 -4.45
CA PRO A 65 -18.70 -27.54 -3.20
C PRO A 65 -18.19 -26.10 -3.34
N TYR A 66 -17.54 -25.75 -4.45
CA TYR A 66 -16.89 -24.45 -4.64
C TYR A 66 -17.25 -23.80 -5.98
N PRO A 67 -17.12 -22.46 -6.10
CA PRO A 67 -17.53 -21.74 -7.31
C PRO A 67 -16.67 -22.08 -8.52
N VAL A 68 -17.33 -22.19 -9.67
CA VAL A 68 -16.69 -22.48 -10.96
C VAL A 68 -17.05 -21.39 -11.94
N PHE A 69 -16.03 -20.82 -12.58
CA PHE A 69 -16.13 -19.82 -13.63
C PHE A 69 -15.64 -20.41 -14.93
N ALA A 70 -16.10 -19.86 -16.05
CA ALA A 70 -15.61 -20.26 -17.36
C ALA A 70 -15.23 -19.05 -18.23
N ALA A 71 -14.23 -19.23 -19.08
CA ALA A 71 -13.89 -18.30 -20.15
C ALA A 71 -13.92 -19.08 -21.47
N MET A 72 -14.92 -18.82 -22.31
CA MET A 72 -15.04 -19.39 -23.65
C MET A 72 -14.67 -18.34 -24.67
N MET A 73 -13.46 -18.46 -25.21
CA MET A 73 -12.93 -17.57 -26.23
C MET A 73 -13.30 -18.09 -27.62
N GLY A 74 -13.96 -17.24 -28.41
CA GLY A 74 -14.36 -17.55 -29.79
C GLY A 74 -15.41 -16.59 -30.31
N GLY A 75 -15.83 -16.80 -31.56
CA GLY A 75 -16.90 -16.05 -32.21
C GLY A 75 -18.27 -16.69 -32.00
N LEU A 76 -19.03 -16.84 -33.09
CA LEU A 76 -20.38 -17.39 -33.08
C LEU A 76 -20.42 -18.85 -32.57
N ASP A 77 -19.37 -19.63 -32.84
CA ASP A 77 -19.32 -21.06 -32.53
C ASP A 77 -19.31 -21.37 -31.02
N VAL A 78 -18.94 -20.42 -30.17
CA VAL A 78 -18.92 -20.60 -28.70
C VAL A 78 -20.17 -20.03 -28.00
N GLU A 79 -21.05 -19.31 -28.71
CA GLU A 79 -22.24 -18.66 -28.10
C GLU A 79 -23.22 -19.67 -27.50
N ALA A 80 -23.42 -20.82 -28.17
CA ALA A 80 -24.25 -21.90 -27.65
C ALA A 80 -23.69 -22.43 -26.32
N GLY A 81 -22.38 -22.71 -26.29
CA GLY A 81 -21.69 -23.16 -25.08
C GLY A 81 -21.78 -22.14 -23.92
N ARG A 82 -21.55 -20.86 -24.21
CA ARG A 82 -21.71 -19.77 -23.22
C ARG A 82 -23.13 -19.70 -22.67
N THR A 83 -24.13 -19.84 -23.54
CA THR A 83 -25.55 -19.81 -23.13
C THR A 83 -25.89 -21.00 -22.24
N ILE A 84 -25.39 -22.19 -22.57
CA ILE A 84 -25.61 -23.42 -21.80
C ILE A 84 -25.04 -23.27 -20.38
N LEU A 85 -23.76 -22.86 -20.27
CA LEU A 85 -23.09 -22.69 -18.98
C LEU A 85 -23.75 -21.61 -18.11
N ASN A 86 -24.09 -20.45 -18.68
CA ASN A 86 -24.76 -19.40 -17.91
C ASN A 86 -26.15 -19.85 -17.41
N LYS A 87 -26.90 -20.63 -18.21
CA LYS A 87 -28.21 -21.18 -17.79
C LYS A 87 -28.10 -22.22 -16.67
N THR A 88 -26.97 -22.91 -16.56
CA THR A 88 -26.72 -23.91 -15.51
C THR A 88 -26.08 -23.30 -14.26
N GLY A 89 -25.85 -21.98 -14.25
CA GLY A 89 -25.35 -21.24 -13.10
C GLY A 89 -23.83 -21.07 -13.07
N ILE A 90 -23.14 -21.32 -14.19
CA ILE A 90 -21.68 -21.15 -14.32
C ILE A 90 -21.42 -19.82 -15.05
N PRO A 91 -20.93 -18.77 -14.34
CA PRO A 91 -20.63 -17.49 -14.95
C PRO A 91 -19.57 -17.66 -16.04
N THR A 92 -19.97 -17.39 -17.28
CA THR A 92 -19.11 -17.61 -18.45
C THR A 92 -18.84 -16.32 -19.20
N TYR A 93 -17.56 -16.06 -19.46
CA TYR A 93 -17.06 -14.83 -20.08
C TYR A 93 -16.43 -15.14 -21.44
N ASP A 94 -16.30 -14.10 -22.26
CA ASP A 94 -15.67 -14.12 -23.57
C ASP A 94 -14.15 -14.00 -23.51
N THR A 95 -13.58 -13.52 -22.39
CA THR A 95 -12.14 -13.43 -22.17
C THR A 95 -11.74 -13.91 -20.77
N PRO A 96 -10.55 -14.51 -20.61
CA PRO A 96 -10.02 -14.93 -19.32
C PRO A 96 -9.86 -13.77 -18.33
N GLU A 97 -9.46 -12.59 -18.78
CA GLU A 97 -9.24 -11.42 -17.91
C GLU A 97 -10.54 -10.92 -17.29
N ARG A 98 -11.67 -11.04 -18.00
CA ARG A 98 -12.98 -10.74 -17.43
C ARG A 98 -13.39 -11.78 -16.40
N ALA A 99 -13.17 -13.05 -16.70
CA ALA A 99 -13.47 -14.13 -15.75
C ALA A 99 -12.62 -14.01 -14.47
N ILE A 100 -11.31 -13.76 -14.59
CA ILE A 100 -10.40 -13.55 -13.46
C ILE A 100 -10.84 -12.34 -12.63
N ARG A 101 -11.21 -11.23 -13.26
CA ARG A 101 -11.72 -10.05 -12.52
C ARG A 101 -12.97 -10.38 -11.71
N SER A 102 -13.92 -11.10 -12.29
CA SER A 102 -15.12 -11.52 -11.55
C SER A 102 -14.80 -12.52 -10.44
N PHE A 103 -13.88 -13.45 -10.68
CA PHE A 103 -13.39 -14.38 -9.67
C PHE A 103 -12.72 -13.65 -8.49
N ALA A 104 -11.86 -12.67 -8.77
CA ALA A 104 -11.17 -11.86 -7.77
C ALA A 104 -12.16 -11.06 -6.90
N VAL A 105 -13.22 -10.49 -7.50
CA VAL A 105 -14.28 -9.80 -6.74
C VAL A 105 -14.99 -10.75 -5.78
N LEU A 106 -15.28 -11.99 -6.19
CA LEU A 106 -15.88 -12.99 -5.32
C LEU A 106 -14.95 -13.35 -4.16
N TYR A 107 -13.66 -13.54 -4.44
CA TYR A 107 -12.64 -13.81 -3.43
C TYR A 107 -12.49 -12.65 -2.42
N ASP A 108 -12.36 -11.42 -2.91
CA ASP A 108 -12.26 -10.23 -2.06
C ASP A 108 -13.51 -10.06 -1.20
N TYR A 109 -14.70 -10.33 -1.75
CA TYR A 109 -15.94 -10.29 -0.99
C TYR A 109 -15.98 -11.33 0.14
N ALA A 110 -15.61 -12.58 -0.14
CA ALA A 110 -15.52 -13.64 0.87
C ALA A 110 -14.52 -13.26 1.98
N ARG A 111 -13.32 -12.81 1.61
CA ARG A 111 -12.31 -12.31 2.57
C ARG A 111 -12.85 -11.16 3.40
N ASN A 112 -13.58 -10.21 2.79
CA ASN A 112 -14.15 -9.08 3.52
C ASN A 112 -15.23 -9.52 4.52
N LEU A 113 -16.03 -10.55 4.19
CA LEU A 113 -17.00 -11.12 5.13
C LEU A 113 -16.31 -11.80 6.32
N GLU A 114 -15.20 -12.49 6.10
CA GLU A 114 -14.38 -13.07 7.17
C GLU A 114 -13.79 -11.97 8.06
N LEU A 115 -13.22 -10.91 7.47
CA LEU A 115 -12.68 -9.77 8.21
C LEU A 115 -13.75 -9.04 9.04
N LEU A 116 -15.01 -9.00 8.59
CA LEU A 116 -16.11 -8.43 9.38
C LEU A 116 -16.44 -9.26 10.64
N GLN A 117 -16.07 -10.54 10.67
CA GLN A 117 -16.22 -11.40 11.86
C GLN A 117 -15.07 -11.23 12.84
N GLU A 118 -13.95 -10.64 12.41
CA GLU A 118 -12.86 -10.27 13.30
C GLU A 118 -13.26 -9.04 14.11
N ILE A 119 -12.94 -9.05 15.42
CA ILE A 119 -13.04 -7.84 16.24
C ILE A 119 -11.93 -6.91 15.76
N PRO A 120 -12.24 -5.72 15.21
CA PRO A 120 -11.20 -4.78 14.82
C PRO A 120 -10.31 -4.53 16.02
N SER A 121 -9.00 -4.66 15.83
CA SER A 121 -8.06 -4.18 16.84
C SER A 121 -8.43 -2.75 17.15
N ARG A 122 -8.60 -2.41 18.44
CA ARG A 122 -8.80 -1.02 18.86
C ARG A 122 -7.64 -0.24 18.25
N SER A 123 -7.89 0.51 17.17
CA SER A 123 -6.95 1.52 16.70
C SER A 123 -6.63 2.33 17.95
N GLY A 124 -5.40 2.26 18.43
CA GLY A 124 -5.00 2.90 19.68
C GLY A 124 -5.47 4.35 19.64
N ASP A 125 -6.00 4.87 20.76
CA ASP A 125 -6.56 6.22 20.91
C ASP A 125 -5.95 7.19 19.88
N VAL A 126 -6.59 7.36 18.72
CA VAL A 126 -6.12 8.32 17.70
C VAL A 126 -6.15 9.65 18.41
N ALA A 127 -4.98 10.23 18.61
CA ALA A 127 -4.74 11.09 19.76
C ALA A 127 -5.76 12.23 19.89
N LYS A 128 -6.15 12.49 21.14
CA LYS A 128 -7.31 13.30 21.56
C LYS A 128 -7.12 14.81 21.38
N GLN A 129 -6.11 15.25 20.62
CA GLN A 129 -5.69 16.65 20.51
C GLN A 129 -6.14 17.32 19.21
N GLY A 130 -7.36 17.00 18.74
CA GLY A 130 -7.90 17.54 17.48
C GLY A 130 -7.98 19.08 17.44
N SER A 131 -8.10 19.75 18.58
CA SER A 131 -8.08 21.22 18.65
C SER A 131 -6.68 21.82 18.42
N GLU A 132 -5.62 21.21 18.97
CA GLU A 132 -4.24 21.65 18.74
C GLU A 132 -3.80 21.35 17.31
N ALA A 133 -4.12 20.15 16.80
CA ALA A 133 -3.86 19.77 15.41
C ALA A 133 -4.53 20.74 14.43
N ARG A 134 -5.79 21.12 14.68
CA ARG A 134 -6.51 22.08 13.85
C ARG A 134 -5.89 23.48 13.92
N ALA A 135 -5.53 23.96 15.11
CA ALA A 135 -4.85 25.25 15.26
C ALA A 135 -3.50 25.30 14.51
N LEU A 136 -2.71 24.22 14.56
CA LEU A 136 -1.45 24.10 13.81
C LEU A 136 -1.68 24.13 12.29
N MET A 137 -2.70 23.41 11.79
CA MET A 137 -3.05 23.42 10.37
C MET A 137 -3.56 24.79 9.91
N ASP A 138 -4.44 25.43 10.68
CA ASP A 138 -5.00 26.75 10.36
C ASP A 138 -3.89 27.81 10.32
N SER A 139 -2.94 27.75 11.28
CA SER A 139 -1.76 28.62 11.31
C SER A 139 -0.86 28.43 10.08
N ALA A 140 -0.56 27.19 9.71
CA ALA A 140 0.26 26.91 8.52
C ALA A 140 -0.42 27.38 7.23
N LEU A 141 -1.73 27.14 7.09
CA LEU A 141 -2.52 27.58 5.93
C LEU A 141 -2.60 29.12 5.81
N ALA A 142 -2.57 29.84 6.94
CA ALA A 142 -2.52 31.30 6.96
C ALA A 142 -1.12 31.87 6.73
N GLY A 143 -0.08 31.05 6.88
CA GLY A 143 1.33 31.43 6.69
C GLY A 143 1.75 31.55 5.21
N LYS A 144 3.02 31.95 4.99
CA LYS A 144 3.60 32.01 3.65
C LYS A 144 3.63 30.60 3.03
N ASN A 145 3.05 30.46 1.83
CA ASN A 145 3.08 29.25 1.00
C ASN A 145 2.45 27.97 1.60
N ALA A 146 1.59 28.08 2.62
CA ALA A 146 1.03 26.92 3.32
C ALA A 146 2.11 25.93 3.80
N PHE A 147 3.29 26.45 4.16
CA PHE A 147 4.44 25.68 4.58
C PHE A 147 4.47 25.54 6.11
N MET A 148 4.89 24.38 6.60
CA MET A 148 5.00 24.08 8.02
C MET A 148 6.44 23.71 8.35
N GLU A 149 7.01 24.36 9.36
CA GLU A 149 8.39 24.07 9.77
C GLU A 149 8.51 22.69 10.43
N GLU A 150 9.73 22.18 10.52
CA GLU A 150 10.00 20.84 11.06
C GLU A 150 9.43 20.66 12.49
N ALA A 151 9.57 21.68 13.34
CA ALA A 151 9.08 21.64 14.72
C ALA A 151 7.54 21.58 14.76
N GLU A 152 6.86 22.38 13.95
CA GLU A 152 5.40 22.41 13.86
C GLU A 152 4.85 21.11 13.26
N SER A 153 5.50 20.58 12.22
CA SER A 153 5.14 19.32 11.57
C SER A 153 5.21 18.15 12.53
N LYS A 154 6.26 18.09 13.35
CA LYS A 154 6.40 17.05 14.37
C LYS A 154 5.38 17.19 15.50
N ARG A 155 5.06 18.42 15.92
CA ARG A 155 3.98 18.65 16.89
C ARG A 155 2.62 18.17 16.35
N LEU A 156 2.34 18.42 15.07
CA LEU A 156 1.13 17.92 14.42
C LEU A 156 1.09 16.38 14.40
N LEU A 157 2.18 15.72 14.04
CA LEU A 157 2.29 14.26 14.06
C LEU A 157 2.08 13.69 15.48
N ALA A 158 2.66 14.32 16.50
CA ALA A 158 2.47 13.95 17.89
C ALA A 158 1.00 14.09 18.34
N CYS A 159 0.27 15.10 17.84
CA CYS A 159 -1.17 15.26 18.10
C CYS A 159 -2.03 14.10 17.57
N TYR A 160 -1.50 13.27 16.67
CA TYR A 160 -2.13 12.05 16.15
C TYR A 160 -1.53 10.76 16.73
N GLY A 161 -0.62 10.87 17.71
CA GLY A 161 0.03 9.72 18.34
C GLY A 161 1.13 9.09 17.49
N ILE A 162 1.57 9.77 16.43
CA ILE A 162 2.70 9.32 15.60
C ILE A 162 3.99 9.69 16.35
N PRO A 163 4.85 8.71 16.71
CA PRO A 163 6.09 8.99 17.43
C PRO A 163 7.03 9.88 16.63
N VAL A 164 7.55 10.92 17.26
CA VAL A 164 8.54 11.85 16.71
C VAL A 164 9.66 12.07 17.72
N ASN A 165 10.88 12.35 17.25
CA ASN A 165 11.96 12.74 18.15
C ASN A 165 11.72 14.15 18.69
N ARG A 166 12.07 14.36 19.97
CA ARG A 166 11.96 15.68 20.64
C ARG A 166 12.66 16.74 19.79
N THR A 167 11.96 17.81 19.48
CA THR A 167 12.46 18.92 18.64
C THR A 167 12.10 20.23 19.30
N GLU A 168 13.11 20.98 19.74
CA GLU A 168 12.94 22.24 20.46
C GLU A 168 13.49 23.40 19.63
N VAL A 169 12.86 24.57 19.70
CA VAL A 169 13.33 25.80 19.04
C VAL A 169 14.13 26.63 20.04
N ALA A 170 15.28 27.13 19.60
CA ALA A 170 16.11 28.08 20.33
C ALA A 170 16.31 29.35 19.48
N GLU A 171 15.82 30.49 19.95
CA GLU A 171 15.94 31.78 19.28
C GLU A 171 17.27 32.48 19.63
N SER A 172 17.95 32.00 20.67
CA SER A 172 19.24 32.52 21.13
C SER A 172 20.24 31.42 21.50
N MET A 173 21.52 31.78 21.55
CA MET A 173 22.58 30.88 22.04
C MET A 173 22.32 30.42 23.47
N ASP A 174 21.85 31.31 24.36
CA ASP A 174 21.59 30.95 25.75
C ASP A 174 20.44 29.93 25.88
N GLU A 175 19.39 30.08 25.06
CA GLU A 175 18.33 29.08 24.96
C GLU A 175 18.85 27.76 24.40
N ALA A 176 19.67 27.80 23.35
CA ALA A 176 20.25 26.59 22.76
C ALA A 176 21.09 25.82 23.79
N LEU A 177 21.88 26.52 24.62
CA LEU A 177 22.67 25.91 25.68
C LEU A 177 21.80 25.33 26.80
N ARG A 178 20.71 26.01 27.17
CA ARG A 178 19.76 25.53 28.18
C ARG A 178 19.04 24.27 27.70
N LEU A 179 18.53 24.29 26.47
CA LEU A 179 17.85 23.15 25.86
C LEU A 179 18.80 21.97 25.67
N ALA A 180 20.04 22.22 25.24
CA ALA A 180 21.04 21.16 25.12
C ALA A 180 21.35 20.47 26.46
N ALA A 181 21.44 21.24 27.55
CA ALA A 181 21.65 20.69 28.88
C ALA A 181 20.46 19.84 29.38
N ASP A 182 19.24 20.23 29.02
CA ASP A 182 18.01 19.52 29.37
C ASP A 182 17.81 18.23 28.53
N MET A 183 18.15 18.27 27.25
CA MET A 183 17.97 17.15 26.32
C MET A 183 19.06 16.08 26.43
N GLY A 184 20.25 16.44 26.93
CA GLY A 184 21.42 15.57 26.94
C GLY A 184 22.12 15.52 25.57
N TYR A 185 23.16 14.68 25.46
CA TYR A 185 24.00 14.56 24.27
C TYR A 185 24.05 13.10 23.79
N PRO A 186 24.31 12.82 22.50
CA PRO A 186 24.62 13.78 21.42
C PRO A 186 23.38 14.42 20.76
N LEU A 187 23.57 15.64 20.25
CA LEU A 187 22.50 16.44 19.65
C LEU A 187 22.74 16.74 18.16
N VAL A 188 21.65 17.04 17.47
CA VAL A 188 21.62 17.66 16.15
C VAL A 188 21.07 19.08 16.28
N MET A 189 21.76 20.03 15.65
CA MET A 189 21.33 21.41 15.47
C MET A 189 21.04 21.68 14.00
N LYS A 190 19.89 22.28 13.70
CA LYS A 190 19.52 22.70 12.34
C LYS A 190 19.04 24.15 12.34
N ILE A 191 19.40 24.93 11.32
CA ILE A 191 18.88 26.28 11.12
C ILE A 191 17.35 26.27 11.06
N LEU A 192 16.73 27.27 11.67
CA LEU A 192 15.31 27.57 11.56
C LEU A 192 15.14 28.88 10.80
N SER A 193 14.68 28.78 9.56
CA SER A 193 14.44 29.93 8.69
C SER A 193 13.41 29.53 7.62
N PRO A 194 12.29 30.28 7.50
CA PRO A 194 11.27 30.01 6.48
C PRO A 194 11.80 30.22 5.05
N ASP A 195 12.88 31.00 4.90
CA ASP A 195 13.48 31.30 3.60
C ASP A 195 14.58 30.28 3.21
N ILE A 196 15.05 29.44 4.15
CA ILE A 196 16.11 28.44 3.92
C ILE A 196 15.55 27.02 4.10
N VAL A 197 14.86 26.53 3.07
CA VAL A 197 14.27 25.18 3.04
C VAL A 197 15.35 24.09 2.95
N HIS A 198 16.38 24.28 2.10
CA HIS A 198 17.48 23.32 1.91
C HIS A 198 18.64 23.55 2.89
N LYS A 199 18.41 23.19 4.15
CA LYS A 199 19.34 23.43 5.28
C LYS A 199 20.76 22.89 5.07
N THR A 200 20.92 21.77 4.36
CA THR A 200 22.24 21.18 4.08
C THR A 200 23.08 22.06 3.14
N GLU A 201 22.44 22.65 2.12
CA GLU A 201 23.11 23.49 1.12
C GLU A 201 23.59 24.81 1.75
N ALA A 202 22.79 25.36 2.67
CA ALA A 202 23.18 26.49 3.51
C ALA A 202 24.20 26.14 4.62
N ARG A 203 24.69 24.89 4.67
CA ARG A 203 25.51 24.35 5.78
C ARG A 203 24.89 24.61 7.16
N GLY A 204 23.57 24.66 7.22
CA GLY A 204 22.77 24.96 8.40
C GLY A 204 22.50 23.75 9.29
N ILE A 205 23.19 22.62 9.10
CA ILE A 205 23.04 21.41 9.92
C ILE A 205 24.37 21.07 10.60
N ARG A 206 24.34 20.80 11.90
CA ARG A 206 25.45 20.22 12.66
C ARG A 206 24.92 19.04 13.46
N THR A 207 25.55 17.89 13.29
CA THR A 207 25.21 16.63 13.96
C THR A 207 26.31 16.27 14.96
N ASP A 208 26.04 15.28 15.81
CA ASP A 208 27.02 14.69 16.73
C ASP A 208 27.63 15.72 17.70
N LEU A 209 26.81 16.64 18.19
CA LEU A 209 27.22 17.62 19.20
C LEU A 209 27.26 16.91 20.55
N GLY A 210 28.45 16.63 21.05
CA GLY A 210 28.69 15.87 22.28
C GLY A 210 28.89 16.73 23.53
N SER A 211 29.00 18.05 23.39
CA SER A 211 29.34 18.93 24.51
C SER A 211 28.72 20.34 24.41
N LYS A 212 28.67 21.02 25.56
CA LYS A 212 28.24 22.43 25.65
C LYS A 212 29.05 23.36 24.75
N GLN A 213 30.35 23.10 24.64
CA GLN A 213 31.24 23.92 23.80
C GLN A 213 30.96 23.68 22.31
N GLU A 214 30.74 22.44 21.90
CA GLU A 214 30.37 22.12 20.52
C GLU A 214 29.01 22.72 20.13
N VAL A 215 28.03 22.78 21.04
CA VAL A 215 26.75 23.46 20.79
C VAL A 215 26.97 24.96 20.56
N ARG A 216 27.79 25.62 21.38
CA ARG A 216 28.14 27.03 21.18
C ARG A 216 28.79 27.26 19.82
N ASP A 217 29.83 26.50 19.51
CA ASP A 217 30.57 26.62 18.25
C ASP A 217 29.67 26.30 17.04
N ALA A 218 28.76 25.33 17.18
CA ALA A 218 27.79 24.97 16.15
C ALA A 218 26.79 26.10 15.90
N TYR A 219 26.27 26.74 16.95
CA TYR A 219 25.31 27.84 16.84
C TYR A 219 25.87 28.97 15.98
N ASP A 220 27.06 29.48 16.32
CA ASP A 220 27.70 30.55 15.57
C ASP A 220 27.97 30.14 14.11
N LYS A 221 28.45 28.90 13.90
CA LYS A 221 28.71 28.38 12.56
C LYS A 221 27.44 28.26 11.71
N VAL A 222 26.32 27.82 12.30
CA VAL A 222 25.05 27.64 11.61
C VAL A 222 24.42 28.99 11.26
N ILE A 223 24.38 29.92 12.21
CA ILE A 223 23.83 31.27 11.98
C ILE A 223 24.67 32.03 10.93
N ASN A 224 26.00 31.98 11.04
CA ASN A 224 26.87 32.66 10.06
C ASN A 224 26.79 32.01 8.67
N ALA A 225 26.68 30.69 8.59
CA ALA A 225 26.51 30.01 7.31
C ALA A 225 25.18 30.37 6.64
N ALA A 226 24.09 30.45 7.40
CA ALA A 226 22.79 30.90 6.91
C ALA A 226 22.82 32.33 6.36
N ARG A 227 23.41 33.28 7.11
CA ARG A 227 23.57 34.68 6.66
C ARG A 227 24.44 34.84 5.43
N ASN A 228 25.46 33.99 5.27
CA ASN A 228 26.32 34.00 4.08
C ASN A 228 25.64 33.37 2.86
N TYR A 229 24.76 32.39 3.10
CA TYR A 229 24.00 31.73 2.04
C TYR A 229 22.93 32.65 1.47
N ASP A 230 22.15 33.29 2.34
CA ASP A 230 21.15 34.29 1.98
C ASP A 230 21.16 35.44 3.00
N PRO A 231 21.75 36.61 2.66
CA PRO A 231 21.77 37.77 3.55
C PRO A 231 20.39 38.40 3.81
N ALA A 232 19.39 38.10 2.97
CA ALA A 232 18.03 38.62 3.10
C ALA A 232 17.09 37.65 3.85
N ALA A 233 17.53 36.41 4.10
CA ALA A 233 16.72 35.40 4.77
C ALA A 233 16.41 35.79 6.23
N GLU A 234 15.16 35.58 6.62
CA GLU A 234 14.71 35.67 8.00
C GLU A 234 15.25 34.47 8.79
N ILE A 235 16.08 34.72 9.80
CA ILE A 235 16.63 33.67 10.66
C ILE A 235 15.94 33.74 12.02
N CYS A 236 15.11 32.73 12.31
CA CYS A 236 14.35 32.63 13.55
C CYS A 236 15.14 31.92 14.68
N GLY A 237 16.31 31.35 14.36
CA GLY A 237 17.18 30.68 15.33
C GLY A 237 17.60 29.29 14.85
N VAL A 238 17.60 28.32 15.76
CA VAL A 238 17.94 26.91 15.45
C VAL A 238 16.94 25.96 16.11
N THR A 239 16.87 24.75 15.57
CA THR A 239 16.19 23.62 16.21
C THR A 239 17.22 22.66 16.79
N LEU A 240 16.96 22.14 17.99
CA LEU A 240 17.76 21.12 18.67
C LEU A 240 16.99 19.81 18.79
N GLN A 241 17.68 18.70 18.57
CA GLN A 241 17.10 17.35 18.57
C GLN A 241 18.09 16.34 19.15
N PRO A 242 17.65 15.35 19.95
CA PRO A 242 18.50 14.23 20.33
C PRO A 242 18.78 13.36 19.11
N MET A 243 19.98 12.80 19.06
CA MET A 243 20.26 11.68 18.16
C MET A 243 19.67 10.41 18.77
N VAL A 244 18.79 9.75 18.02
CA VAL A 244 18.05 8.54 18.42
C VAL A 244 18.43 7.40 17.48
#